data_AF-A0A3B8KZ65-F1
#
_entry.id   AF-A0A3B8KZ65-F1
#
_cell.length_a   1.000
_cell.length_b   1.000
_cell.length_c   1.000
_cell.angle_alpha   90.00
_cell.angle_beta   90.00
_cell.angle_gamma   90.00
#
_symmetry.space_group_name_H-M   'P 1'
#
loop_
_entity.id
_entity.type
_entity.pdbx_description
1 polymer ?
#
loop_
_entity_poly.entity_id
_entity_poly.type
_entity_poly.pdbx_seq_one_letter_code
_entity_poly.pdbx_strand_id
1 'polypeptide(L)'
;MNTFDFNRSFFTFRIDTLVKQPLTVTHKPPFSLNNARIPIECRCVVTEKATDQAQSFVLGASCKTERVGVEGDIWLEPNADF
;
A
#
# COMPACT_ATOMS: atom_id res chain seq x y z
N MET A 1 -10.84 -2.10 -27.29
CA MET A 1 -10.29 -1.14 -26.32
C MET A 1 -9.81 -1.95 -25.12
N ASN A 2 -8.50 -1.96 -24.85
CA ASN A 2 -7.99 -2.61 -23.64
C ASN A 2 -8.24 -1.66 -22.47
N THR A 3 -9.19 -2.01 -21.61
CA THR A 3 -9.51 -1.22 -20.42
C THR A 3 -8.70 -1.75 -19.25
N PHE A 4 -8.14 -0.85 -18.45
CA PHE A 4 -7.46 -1.22 -17.21
C PHE A 4 -8.50 -1.58 -16.13
N ASP A 5 -8.36 -2.75 -15.50
CA ASP A 5 -9.17 -3.15 -14.36
C ASP A 5 -8.44 -2.87 -13.04
N PHE A 6 -8.61 -1.65 -12.53
CA PHE A 6 -8.00 -1.25 -11.26
C PHE A 6 -8.65 -1.94 -10.05
N ASN A 7 -9.90 -2.42 -10.15
CA ASN A 7 -10.57 -3.13 -9.06
C ASN A 7 -9.90 -4.47 -8.70
N ARG A 8 -9.10 -5.01 -9.63
CA ARG A 8 -8.34 -6.26 -9.44
C ARG A 8 -6.83 -6.05 -9.47
N SER A 9 -6.37 -4.81 -9.39
CA SER A 9 -4.95 -4.45 -9.46
C SER A 9 -4.44 -4.06 -8.08
N PHE A 10 -3.49 -4.84 -7.54
CA PHE A 10 -2.97 -4.64 -6.19
C PHE A 10 -1.44 -4.70 -6.19
N PHE A 11 -0.82 -3.84 -5.39
CA PHE A 11 0.56 -4.02 -4.92
C PHE A 11 0.52 -4.82 -3.62
N THR A 12 1.13 -6.01 -3.62
CA THR A 12 1.17 -6.90 -2.45
C THR A 12 2.58 -6.95 -1.87
N PHE A 13 2.69 -6.89 -0.55
CA PHE A 13 3.97 -6.94 0.13
C PHE A 13 3.82 -7.55 1.52
N ARG A 14 4.94 -8.00 2.08
CA ARG A 14 5.01 -8.56 3.43
C ARG A 14 5.68 -7.55 4.35
N ILE A 15 5.06 -7.37 5.51
CA ILE A 15 5.60 -6.59 6.63
C ILE A 15 6.02 -7.61 7.69
N ASP A 16 7.29 -7.58 8.07
CA ASP A 16 7.83 -8.34 9.20
C ASP A 16 8.57 -7.38 10.13
N THR A 17 7.95 -7.06 11.26
CA THR A 17 8.51 -6.09 12.21
C THR A 17 9.69 -6.67 12.99
N LEU A 18 9.87 -7.99 13.03
CA LEU A 18 11.05 -8.61 13.65
C LEU A 18 12.29 -8.50 12.75
N VAL A 19 12.10 -8.46 11.43
CA VAL A 19 13.18 -8.27 10.46
C VAL A 19 13.48 -6.78 10.22
N LYS A 20 12.44 -5.96 10.03
CA LYS A 20 12.58 -4.52 9.79
C LYS A 20 11.47 -3.76 10.49
N GLN A 21 11.82 -3.03 11.54
CA GLN A 21 10.89 -2.17 12.26
C GLN A 21 10.46 -0.98 11.39
N PRO A 22 9.17 -0.59 11.40
CA PRO A 22 8.70 0.64 10.77
C PRO A 22 9.36 1.86 11.42
N LEU A 23 9.71 2.87 10.61
CA LEU A 23 10.26 4.14 11.13
C LEU A 23 9.21 4.96 11.86
N THR A 24 7.98 4.92 11.38
CA THR A 24 6.83 5.62 11.95
C THR A 24 5.69 4.64 12.14
N VAL A 25 5.16 4.58 13.36
CA VAL A 25 4.00 3.76 13.68
C VAL A 25 3.20 4.46 14.78
N THR A 26 1.92 4.68 14.52
CA THR A 26 1.03 5.34 15.50
C THR A 26 0.62 4.36 16.60
N HIS A 27 0.42 3.08 16.27
CA HIS A 27 -0.01 2.04 17.20
C HIS A 27 0.74 0.74 16.96
N LYS A 28 1.08 0.02 18.03
CA LYS A 28 1.69 -1.31 17.92
C LYS A 28 0.78 -2.24 17.10
N PRO A 29 1.27 -2.83 16.00
CA PRO A 29 0.48 -3.79 15.22
C PRO A 29 0.10 -5.02 16.07
N PRO A 30 -1.08 -5.62 15.83
CA PRO A 30 -1.51 -6.81 16.57
C PRO A 30 -0.62 -8.04 16.29
N PHE A 31 0.01 -8.08 15.11
CA PHE A 31 0.90 -9.14 14.68
C PHE A 31 2.23 -8.58 14.18
N SER A 32 3.32 -9.30 14.40
CA SER A 32 4.62 -8.93 13.85
C SER A 32 4.74 -9.22 12.35
N LEU A 33 3.97 -10.17 11.84
CA LEU A 33 3.96 -10.59 10.44
C LEU A 33 2.61 -10.30 9.80
N ASN A 34 2.60 -9.53 8.71
CA ASN A 34 1.39 -9.19 7.97
C ASN A 34 1.63 -9.26 6.46
N ASN A 35 0.67 -9.81 5.71
CA ASN A 35 0.67 -9.73 4.24
C ASN A 35 -0.35 -8.65 3.84
N ALA A 36 0.17 -7.51 3.40
CA ALA A 36 -0.63 -6.35 3.05
C ALA A 36 -0.83 -6.25 1.53
N ARG A 37 -1.90 -5.57 1.14
CA ARG A 37 -2.16 -5.17 -0.24
C ARG A 37 -2.62 -3.72 -0.31
N ILE A 38 -2.17 -3.00 -1.33
CA ILE A 38 -2.61 -1.64 -1.64
C ILE A 38 -3.25 -1.67 -3.04
N PRO A 39 -4.52 -1.25 -3.20
CA PRO A 39 -5.12 -1.05 -4.52
C PRO A 39 -4.31 -0.06 -5.35
N ILE A 40 -4.16 -0.33 -6.64
CA ILE A 40 -3.50 0.58 -7.57
C ILE A 40 -4.57 1.43 -8.25
N GLU A 41 -4.41 2.74 -8.24
CA GLU A 41 -5.34 3.69 -8.86
C GLU A 41 -4.85 4.18 -10.22
N CYS A 42 -3.53 4.14 -10.47
CA CYS A 42 -2.94 4.54 -11.74
C CYS A 42 -1.61 3.81 -11.99
N ARG A 43 -1.27 3.60 -13.27
CA ARG A 43 0.02 3.08 -13.71
C ARG A 43 0.57 3.93 -14.86
N CYS A 44 1.83 4.33 -14.73
CA CYS A 44 2.60 4.95 -15.79
C CYS A 44 3.75 4.01 -16.19
N VAL A 45 4.01 3.86 -17.48
CA VAL A 45 5.16 3.13 -18.00
C VAL A 45 6.03 4.11 -18.78
N VAL A 46 7.30 4.21 -18.38
CA VAL A 46 8.30 5.02 -19.07
C VAL A 46 9.26 4.07 -19.76
N THR A 47 9.36 4.19 -21.08
CA THR A 47 10.31 3.41 -21.89
C THR A 47 11.45 4.31 -22.34
N GLU A 48 12.68 3.91 -22.04
CA GLU A 48 13.88 4.55 -22.56
C GLU A 48 14.05 4.20 -24.04
N LYS A 49 14.09 5.20 -24.91
CA LYS A 49 14.13 4.99 -26.37
C LYS A 49 15.41 4.30 -26.87
N ALA A 50 16.54 4.51 -26.19
CA ALA A 50 17.84 4.01 -26.65
C ALA A 50 18.07 2.53 -26.31
N THR A 51 17.55 2.08 -25.17
CA THR A 51 17.75 0.71 -24.66
C THR A 51 16.49 -0.14 -24.71
N ASP A 52 15.35 0.48 -25.00
CA ASP A 52 14.00 -0.08 -24.89
C ASP A 52 13.65 -0.58 -23.46
N GLN A 53 14.40 -0.15 -22.45
CA GLN A 53 14.12 -0.49 -21.06
C GLN A 53 12.85 0.22 -20.57
N ALA A 54 11.93 -0.54 -19.99
CA ALA A 54 10.69 -0.02 -19.45
C ALA A 54 10.69 -0.04 -17.91
N GLN A 55 10.31 1.08 -17.31
CA GLN A 55 10.07 1.20 -15.88
C GLN A 55 8.60 1.52 -15.61
N SER A 56 8.01 0.83 -14.64
CA SER A 56 6.64 1.07 -14.21
C SER A 56 6.60 1.88 -12.92
N PHE A 57 5.74 2.90 -12.92
CA PHE A 57 5.39 3.69 -11.74
C PHE A 57 3.91 3.47 -11.47
N VAL A 58 3.55 3.29 -10.20
CA VAL A 58 2.17 3.05 -9.78
C VAL A 58 1.79 4.02 -8.68
N LEU A 59 0.56 4.53 -8.75
CA LEU A 59 -0.07 5.25 -7.66
C LEU A 59 -0.91 4.26 -6.86
N GLY A 60 -0.54 4.04 -5.61
CA GLY A 60 -1.34 3.25 -4.67
C GLY A 60 -2.37 4.13 -3.97
N ALA A 61 -3.48 3.52 -3.57
CA ALA A 61 -4.49 4.18 -2.74
C ALA A 61 -3.90 4.71 -1.43
N SER A 62 -4.47 5.82 -0.93
CA SER A 62 -4.12 6.40 0.36
C SER A 62 -4.33 5.38 1.49
N CYS A 63 -3.27 5.12 2.25
CA CYS A 63 -3.34 4.28 3.45
C CYS A 63 -4.04 5.09 4.54
N LYS A 64 -5.27 4.67 4.91
CA LYS A 64 -6.04 5.35 5.94
C LYS A 64 -5.49 5.07 7.33
N THR A 65 -5.63 6.03 8.23
CA THR A 65 -5.20 5.86 9.63
C THR A 65 -6.16 4.98 10.45
N GLU A 66 -6.37 3.75 9.99
CA GLU A 66 -7.15 2.74 10.69
C GLU A 66 -6.25 1.80 11.52
N ARG A 67 -6.77 1.34 12.65
CA ARG A 67 -6.21 0.22 13.39
C ARG A 67 -6.67 -1.07 12.70
N VAL A 68 -5.76 -1.71 11.98
CA VAL A 68 -6.03 -2.97 11.28
C VAL A 68 -5.88 -4.16 12.24
N GLY A 69 -6.84 -5.07 12.24
CA GLY A 69 -6.77 -6.33 12.99
C GLY A 69 -7.10 -6.22 14.49
N VAL A 70 -7.93 -5.26 14.87
CA VAL A 70 -8.44 -5.06 16.24
C VAL A 70 -9.93 -5.40 16.33
N GLU A 71 -10.41 -5.76 17.53
CA GLU A 71 -11.83 -6.07 17.76
C GLU A 71 -12.74 -4.83 17.74
N GLY A 72 -12.19 -3.64 18.02
CA GLY A 72 -12.91 -2.38 18.10
C GLY A 72 -11.98 -1.17 18.03
N ASP A 73 -12.54 0.04 18.06
CA ASP A 73 -11.82 1.32 17.94
C ASP A 73 -10.93 1.38 16.68
N ILE A 74 -11.52 0.97 15.55
CA ILE A 74 -10.84 0.90 14.25
C ILE A 74 -10.39 2.28 13.79
N TRP A 75 -11.22 3.30 14.00
CA TRP A 75 -10.96 4.66 13.55
C TRP A 75 -10.28 5.46 14.66
N LEU A 76 -9.22 6.17 14.28
CA LEU A 76 -8.56 7.13 15.17
C LEU A 76 -9.30 8.46 15.14
N GLU A 77 -9.34 9.15 16.29
CA GLU A 77 -9.91 10.48 16.42
C GLU A 77 -8.84 11.45 16.98
N PRO A 78 -8.47 12.51 16.23
CA PRO A 78 -8.88 12.78 14.85
C PRO A 78 -8.24 11.78 13.88
N ASN A 79 -8.98 11.42 12.84
CA ASN A 79 -8.42 10.63 11.74
C ASN A 79 -7.46 11.55 10.95
N ALA A 80 -6.21 11.14 10.75
CA ALA A 80 -5.21 11.98 10.10
C ALA A 80 -5.47 12.25 8.61
N ASP A 81 -6.50 11.61 8.03
CA ASP A 81 -6.96 11.83 6.67
C ASP A 81 -8.00 12.97 6.53
N PHE A 82 -8.42 13.63 7.62
CA PHE A 82 -9.39 14.75 7.60
C PHE A 82 -8.79 16.07 8.09
#